data_AF-A0A060SRT7-F1
#
_entry.id   AF-A0A060SRT7-F1
#
_cell.length_a   1.000
_cell.length_b   1.000
_cell.length_c   1.000
_cell.angle_alpha   90.00
_cell.angle_beta   90.00
_cell.angle_gamma   90.00
#
_symmetry.space_group_name_H-M   'P 1'
#
loop_
_entity.id
_entity.type
_entity.pdbx_description
1 polymer ?
#
loop_
_entity_poly.entity_id
_entity_poly.type
_entity_poly.pdbx_seq_one_letter_code
_entity_poly.pdbx_strand_id
1 'polypeptide(L)'
;MLAGPILLLSTVGSALALSSRYPIDAEGKLVIRQQDFTDTDLFNSCPGGPGSDKLERADKCTLVNIVNNPNVRKFEVLGDPQLNCGGGTDPVTVTLGGSTTVTTSQTLDASLGIDVEGLKIGGGASTTDSTATTVSKQVTYSIPPGRQAVYVAGTNQQSQTGNVQVNYGDRQDGHFIWFTNAKVTLLTPIPDDVEFDVHESDCGTDPRDLSSYNGSS
;
A
#
# COMPACT_ATOMS: atom_id res chain seq x y z
N MET A 1 42.00 40.92 -66.32
CA MET A 1 40.98 41.52 -65.43
C MET A 1 40.68 40.53 -64.32
N LEU A 2 40.90 40.96 -63.06
CA LEU A 2 40.44 40.44 -61.74
C LEU A 2 40.88 39.00 -61.36
N ALA A 3 41.83 38.74 -60.45
CA ALA A 3 41.93 39.02 -58.99
C ALA A 3 40.86 38.28 -58.13
N GLY A 4 41.30 37.40 -57.21
CA GLY A 4 40.51 36.47 -56.34
C GLY A 4 39.71 37.12 -55.19
N PRO A 5 39.42 36.49 -54.02
CA PRO A 5 39.87 35.20 -53.46
C PRO A 5 38.77 34.32 -52.76
N ILE A 6 39.24 33.29 -52.05
CA ILE A 6 38.63 32.27 -51.18
C ILE A 6 37.86 32.83 -49.95
N LEU A 7 36.75 32.19 -49.51
CA LEU A 7 36.22 32.09 -48.12
C LEU A 7 35.11 30.99 -48.07
N LEU A 8 35.30 29.82 -47.44
CA LEU A 8 35.18 29.43 -46.01
C LEU A 8 33.73 29.21 -45.49
N LEU A 9 33.58 28.04 -44.85
CA LEU A 9 32.42 27.41 -44.20
C LEU A 9 31.49 28.33 -43.39
N SER A 10 30.20 28.00 -43.39
CA SER A 10 29.35 28.17 -42.20
C SER A 10 28.27 27.07 -42.11
N THR A 11 28.56 26.06 -41.30
CA THR A 11 27.57 25.17 -40.70
C THR A 11 26.67 25.97 -39.77
N VAL A 12 25.41 26.20 -40.15
CA VAL A 12 24.41 26.75 -39.24
C VAL A 12 23.85 25.58 -38.43
N GLY A 13 24.49 25.31 -37.29
CA GLY A 13 23.87 24.57 -36.21
C GLY A 13 22.86 25.49 -35.53
N SER A 14 21.57 25.20 -35.67
CA SER A 14 20.54 25.79 -34.82
C SER A 14 20.26 24.84 -33.68
N ALA A 15 20.92 25.10 -32.54
CA ALA A 15 20.53 24.55 -31.26
C ALA A 15 19.16 25.14 -30.88
N LEU A 16 18.11 24.34 -30.99
CA LEU A 16 16.82 24.60 -30.33
C LEU A 16 17.04 24.43 -28.83
N ALA A 17 17.44 25.52 -28.17
CA ALA A 17 17.48 25.60 -26.72
C ALA A 17 16.03 25.55 -26.20
N LEU A 18 15.66 24.44 -25.56
CA LEU A 18 14.52 24.37 -24.65
C LEU A 18 14.74 25.40 -23.53
N SER A 19 14.16 26.58 -23.66
CA SER A 19 14.02 27.49 -22.53
C SER A 19 12.79 27.08 -21.73
N SER A 20 12.97 26.22 -20.72
CA SER A 20 11.98 26.08 -19.66
C SER A 20 11.93 27.41 -18.90
N ARG A 21 10.94 28.25 -19.18
CA ARG A 21 10.71 29.48 -18.41
C ARG A 21 10.24 29.08 -17.02
N TYR A 22 11.15 29.06 -16.05
CA TYR A 22 10.76 29.08 -14.64
C TYR A 22 10.11 30.44 -14.35
N PRO A 23 8.97 30.49 -13.64
CA PRO A 23 8.36 31.76 -13.25
C PRO A 23 9.29 32.50 -12.30
N ILE A 24 9.60 33.74 -12.66
CA ILE A 24 10.42 34.67 -11.89
C ILE A 24 9.48 35.78 -11.42
N ASP A 25 9.55 36.17 -10.14
CA ASP A 25 8.74 37.27 -9.62
C ASP A 25 9.22 38.65 -10.11
N ALA A 26 8.51 39.71 -9.74
CA ALA A 26 8.85 41.08 -10.10
C ALA A 26 10.24 41.52 -9.57
N GLU A 27 10.83 40.77 -8.64
CA GLU A 27 12.12 41.04 -7.99
C GLU A 27 13.25 40.18 -8.57
N GLY A 28 12.97 39.37 -9.60
CA GLY A 28 14.00 38.55 -10.24
C GLY A 28 14.30 37.25 -9.49
N LYS A 29 13.50 36.89 -8.48
CA LYS A 29 13.67 35.66 -7.71
C LYS A 29 12.83 34.53 -8.30
N LEU A 30 13.39 33.32 -8.27
CA LEU A 30 12.65 32.11 -8.62
C LEU A 30 11.42 32.02 -7.71
N VAL A 31 10.24 32.00 -8.33
CA VAL A 31 9.00 31.74 -7.59
C VAL A 31 9.02 30.27 -7.23
N ILE A 32 9.45 29.96 -6.01
CA ILE A 32 9.14 28.68 -5.40
C ILE A 32 7.64 28.75 -5.09
N ARG A 33 6.81 28.10 -5.91
CA ARG A 33 5.42 27.86 -5.52
C ARG A 33 5.46 27.07 -4.23
N GLN A 34 5.04 27.70 -3.13
CA GLN A 34 4.78 27.00 -1.89
C GLN A 34 3.57 26.11 -2.14
N GLN A 35 3.83 24.81 -2.30
CA GLN A 35 2.78 23.80 -2.24
C GLN A 35 2.22 23.79 -0.83
N ASP A 36 0.91 23.98 -0.71
CA ASP A 36 0.21 24.01 0.56
C ASP A 36 -0.38 22.65 0.96
N PHE A 37 -0.16 21.61 0.15
CA PHE A 37 -0.61 20.24 0.39
C PHE A 37 0.55 19.28 0.70
N THR A 38 0.21 18.14 1.29
CA THR A 38 1.16 17.13 1.79
C THR A 38 1.00 15.79 1.05
N ASP A 39 1.91 14.83 1.30
CA ASP A 39 1.73 13.45 0.82
C ASP A 39 0.41 12.84 1.33
N THR A 40 -0.02 13.19 2.54
CA THR A 40 -1.34 12.79 3.09
C THR A 40 -2.48 13.31 2.21
N ASP A 41 -2.41 14.55 1.76
CA ASP A 41 -3.41 15.12 0.84
C ASP A 41 -3.40 14.39 -0.51
N LEU A 42 -2.21 14.05 -1.03
CA LEU A 42 -2.06 13.26 -2.25
C LEU A 42 -2.67 11.86 -2.09
N PHE A 43 -2.38 11.15 -0.99
CA PHE A 43 -2.99 9.84 -0.71
C PHE A 43 -4.50 9.93 -0.55
N ASN A 44 -4.99 10.92 0.19
CA ASN A 44 -6.42 11.12 0.41
C ASN A 44 -7.18 11.46 -0.88
N SER A 45 -6.50 12.08 -1.85
CA SER A 45 -7.08 12.38 -3.17
C SER A 45 -7.25 11.15 -4.07
N CYS A 46 -6.55 10.05 -3.78
CA CYS A 46 -6.63 8.83 -4.60
C CYS A 46 -8.03 8.20 -4.56
N PRO A 47 -8.42 7.47 -5.63
CA PRO A 47 -9.69 6.74 -5.64
C PRO A 47 -9.81 5.77 -4.45
N GLY A 48 -10.94 5.84 -3.74
CA GLY A 48 -11.20 5.04 -2.54
C GLY A 48 -10.65 5.66 -1.23
N GLY A 49 -9.85 6.72 -1.31
CA GLY A 49 -9.45 7.51 -0.15
C GLY A 49 -10.58 8.42 0.39
N PRO A 50 -10.39 9.01 1.58
CA PRO A 50 -11.40 9.85 2.23
C PRO A 50 -11.64 11.20 1.52
N GLY A 51 -10.76 11.61 0.59
CA GLY A 51 -10.76 12.94 -0.03
C GLY A 51 -9.86 13.93 0.71
N SER A 52 -9.32 14.91 -0.02
CA SER A 52 -8.55 16.04 0.54
C SER A 52 -9.34 17.34 0.38
N ASP A 53 -9.21 18.23 1.36
CA ASP A 53 -9.80 19.57 1.29
C ASP A 53 -8.96 20.53 0.41
N LYS A 54 -7.75 20.11 0.00
CA LYS A 54 -6.79 20.93 -0.77
C LYS A 54 -6.62 20.48 -2.21
N LEU A 55 -6.92 19.21 -2.48
CA LEU A 55 -6.74 18.58 -3.78
C LEU A 55 -8.05 17.92 -4.20
N GLU A 56 -8.42 18.09 -5.46
CA GLU A 56 -9.55 17.36 -6.04
C GLU A 56 -9.33 15.85 -6.01
N ARG A 57 -10.36 15.06 -6.27
CA ARG A 57 -10.19 13.62 -6.42
C ARG A 57 -9.34 13.31 -7.65
N ALA A 58 -8.31 12.51 -7.46
CA ALA A 58 -7.48 12.01 -8.53
C ALA A 58 -8.23 10.97 -9.36
N ASP A 59 -7.95 10.92 -10.65
CA ASP A 59 -8.50 9.89 -11.55
C ASP A 59 -7.84 8.54 -11.30
N LYS A 60 -6.54 8.57 -10.99
CA LYS A 60 -5.72 7.35 -10.90
C LYS A 60 -4.50 7.56 -10.01
N CYS A 61 -4.31 6.61 -9.10
CA CYS A 61 -3.06 6.46 -8.35
C CYS A 61 -2.35 5.17 -8.74
N THR A 62 -1.03 5.22 -8.90
CA THR A 62 -0.21 4.09 -9.35
C THR A 62 1.08 4.01 -8.55
N LEU A 63 1.48 2.81 -8.16
CA LEU A 63 2.78 2.59 -7.54
C LEU A 63 3.88 2.71 -8.61
N VAL A 64 4.89 3.52 -8.33
CA VAL A 64 6.06 3.76 -9.19
C VAL A 64 7.34 3.58 -8.40
N ASN A 65 8.49 3.49 -9.10
CA ASN A 65 9.77 3.18 -8.48
C ASN A 65 9.72 1.89 -7.64
N ILE A 66 9.06 0.87 -8.20
CA ILE A 66 8.73 -0.36 -7.48
C ILE A 66 9.98 -1.17 -7.17
N VAL A 67 10.10 -1.55 -5.91
CA VAL A 67 11.04 -2.53 -5.38
C VAL A 67 10.24 -3.75 -4.96
N ASN A 68 10.58 -4.91 -5.52
CA ASN A 68 9.97 -6.18 -5.08
C ASN A 68 10.65 -6.65 -3.81
N ASN A 69 9.87 -6.87 -2.76
CA ASN A 69 10.35 -7.39 -1.49
C ASN A 69 10.07 -8.90 -1.41
N PRO A 70 10.65 -9.61 -0.41
CA PRO A 70 10.20 -10.95 -0.08
C PRO A 70 8.70 -10.98 0.20
N ASN A 71 8.04 -12.07 -0.19
CA ASN A 71 6.64 -12.27 0.13
C ASN A 71 6.44 -12.33 1.65
N VAL A 72 5.30 -11.83 2.10
CA VAL A 72 4.94 -11.82 3.52
C VAL A 72 3.66 -12.60 3.73
N ARG A 73 3.59 -13.40 4.79
CA ARG A 73 2.35 -14.09 5.18
C ARG A 73 1.60 -13.23 6.19
N LYS A 74 0.31 -13.01 5.94
CA LYS A 74 -0.60 -12.30 6.85
C LYS A 74 -1.65 -13.27 7.37
N PHE A 75 -1.68 -13.43 8.69
CA PHE A 75 -2.60 -14.29 9.40
C PHE A 75 -3.81 -13.50 9.87
N GLU A 76 -4.98 -14.09 9.65
CA GLU A 76 -6.27 -13.63 10.15
C GLU A 76 -6.94 -14.73 10.97
N VAL A 77 -7.77 -14.32 11.92
CA VAL A 77 -8.52 -15.22 12.79
C VAL A 77 -9.67 -15.89 12.04
N LEU A 78 -9.80 -17.21 12.22
CA LEU A 78 -10.90 -18.04 11.76
C LEU A 78 -11.81 -18.44 12.93
N GLY A 79 -12.91 -17.72 13.10
CA GLY A 79 -13.93 -18.02 14.10
C GLY A 79 -13.58 -17.54 15.50
N ASP A 80 -14.26 -18.08 16.51
CA ASP A 80 -14.11 -17.65 17.89
C ASP A 80 -13.05 -18.45 18.66
N PRO A 81 -12.22 -17.77 19.47
CA PRO A 81 -11.28 -18.43 20.38
C PRO A 81 -12.00 -19.36 21.35
N GLN A 82 -11.33 -20.46 21.69
CA GLN A 82 -11.78 -21.38 22.74
C GLN A 82 -10.79 -21.34 23.90
N LEU A 83 -11.29 -21.58 25.12
CA LEU A 83 -10.59 -21.28 26.36
C LEU A 83 -10.49 -22.53 27.25
N ASN A 84 -9.34 -22.76 27.87
CA ASN A 84 -9.16 -23.68 29.01
C ASN A 84 -8.61 -22.93 30.22
N CYS A 85 -9.29 -21.86 30.62
CA CYS A 85 -8.83 -20.92 31.64
C CYS A 85 -9.47 -21.13 33.02
N GLY A 86 -10.28 -22.18 33.20
CA GLY A 86 -11.10 -22.40 34.40
C GLY A 86 -10.35 -22.91 35.64
N GLY A 87 -9.01 -22.97 35.62
CA GLY A 87 -8.21 -23.50 36.73
C GLY A 87 -8.23 -25.02 36.88
N GLY A 88 -8.73 -25.75 35.88
CA GLY A 88 -8.60 -27.21 35.79
C GLY A 88 -7.16 -27.63 35.50
N THR A 89 -6.88 -28.93 35.63
CA THR A 89 -5.56 -29.52 35.34
C THR A 89 -5.54 -30.37 34.06
N ASP A 90 -6.71 -30.58 33.46
CA ASP A 90 -6.88 -31.46 32.31
C ASP A 90 -7.02 -30.66 31.01
N PRO A 91 -6.45 -31.13 29.89
CA PRO A 91 -6.70 -30.55 28.58
C PRO A 91 -8.18 -30.64 28.18
N VAL A 92 -8.68 -29.65 27.46
CA VAL A 92 -10.05 -29.63 26.94
C VAL A 92 -10.01 -29.75 25.42
N THR A 93 -10.65 -30.79 24.91
CA THR A 93 -10.84 -30.97 23.47
C THR A 93 -11.97 -30.08 22.97
N VAL A 94 -11.66 -29.21 22.02
CA VAL A 94 -12.61 -28.28 21.40
C VAL A 94 -12.52 -28.36 19.89
N THR A 95 -13.54 -27.85 19.21
CA THR A 95 -13.47 -27.59 17.77
C THR A 95 -13.13 -26.12 17.57
N LEU A 96 -11.99 -25.87 16.92
CA LEU A 96 -11.56 -24.55 16.49
C LEU A 96 -11.92 -24.34 15.02
N GLY A 97 -12.10 -23.08 14.62
CA GLY A 97 -12.29 -22.69 13.23
C GLY A 97 -13.69 -22.13 12.94
N GLY A 98 -13.94 -21.93 11.66
CA GLY A 98 -15.10 -21.20 11.16
C GLY A 98 -14.85 -20.73 9.74
N SER A 99 -15.60 -19.74 9.30
CA SER A 99 -15.38 -19.04 8.03
C SER A 99 -14.97 -17.61 8.29
N THR A 100 -13.90 -17.15 7.65
CA THR A 100 -13.60 -15.71 7.55
C THR A 100 -13.54 -15.31 6.08
N THR A 101 -13.87 -14.06 5.83
CA THR A 101 -13.63 -13.44 4.53
C THR A 101 -12.28 -12.77 4.60
N VAL A 102 -11.27 -13.39 4.00
CA VAL A 102 -9.98 -12.74 3.83
C VAL A 102 -10.18 -11.67 2.78
N THR A 103 -10.19 -10.42 3.23
CA THR A 103 -10.43 -9.29 2.34
C THR A 103 -9.09 -8.91 1.74
N THR A 104 -9.00 -9.01 0.41
CA THR A 104 -7.87 -8.49 -0.35
C THR A 104 -7.76 -6.98 -0.11
N SER A 105 -6.95 -6.57 0.86
CA SER A 105 -6.68 -5.18 1.17
C SER A 105 -5.30 -4.82 0.64
N GLN A 106 -5.24 -3.75 -0.15
CA GLN A 106 -3.98 -3.08 -0.40
C GLN A 106 -3.66 -2.32 0.88
N THR A 107 -2.91 -2.91 1.81
CA THR A 107 -2.45 -2.17 2.99
C THR A 107 -1.38 -1.19 2.53
N LEU A 108 -1.57 0.10 2.78
CA LEU A 108 -0.58 1.13 2.52
C LEU A 108 0.20 1.39 3.81
N ASP A 109 1.34 0.72 4.01
CA ASP A 109 2.22 1.11 5.12
C ASP A 109 3.08 2.30 4.67
N ALA A 110 2.51 3.50 4.81
CA ALA A 110 3.29 4.72 4.79
C ALA A 110 3.86 4.93 6.19
N SER A 111 5.15 5.25 6.29
CA SER A 111 5.80 5.76 7.51
C SER A 111 5.15 7.04 8.11
N LEU A 112 4.03 7.47 7.54
CA LEU A 112 3.13 8.52 7.98
C LEU A 112 1.97 8.02 8.88
N GLY A 113 1.86 6.71 9.13
CA GLY A 113 0.86 6.14 10.05
C GLY A 113 -0.58 6.19 9.53
N ILE A 114 -0.77 6.16 8.21
CA ILE A 114 -2.09 6.18 7.58
C ILE A 114 -2.43 4.77 7.12
N ASP A 115 -3.28 4.08 7.87
CA ASP A 115 -3.96 2.89 7.37
C ASP A 115 -5.17 3.36 6.53
N VAL A 116 -4.99 3.42 5.21
CA VAL A 116 -6.06 3.78 4.28
C VAL A 116 -6.65 2.51 3.68
N GLU A 117 -7.49 1.87 4.47
CA GLU A 117 -8.37 0.81 3.99
C GLU A 117 -9.22 1.35 2.82
N GLY A 118 -9.17 0.66 1.67
CA GLY A 118 -9.93 1.03 0.47
C GLY A 118 -9.19 1.90 -0.57
N LEU A 119 -7.94 2.28 -0.32
CA LEU A 119 -7.13 3.01 -1.30
C LEU A 119 -6.85 2.14 -2.55
N LYS A 120 -7.21 2.63 -3.73
CA LYS A 120 -6.93 1.94 -4.99
C LYS A 120 -5.63 2.46 -5.60
N ILE A 121 -4.53 1.75 -5.33
CA ILE A 121 -3.25 1.95 -6.02
C ILE A 121 -3.15 0.90 -7.13
N GLY A 122 -3.22 1.32 -8.38
CA GLY A 122 -3.38 0.42 -9.52
C GLY A 122 -4.38 1.01 -10.51
N GLY A 123 -3.93 1.24 -11.74
CA GLY A 123 -4.57 2.17 -12.64
C GLY A 123 -5.90 1.76 -13.26
N GLY A 124 -6.88 2.68 -13.20
CA GLY A 124 -7.86 2.99 -14.25
C GLY A 124 -8.85 1.88 -14.62
N ALA A 125 -10.13 2.09 -14.29
CA ALA A 125 -11.32 1.36 -14.75
C ALA A 125 -11.36 -0.19 -14.65
N SER A 126 -10.27 -0.86 -14.28
CA SER A 126 -10.32 -2.22 -13.74
C SER A 126 -10.37 -2.08 -12.23
N THR A 127 -11.56 -2.31 -11.69
CA THR A 127 -11.79 -2.58 -10.28
C THR A 127 -10.66 -3.47 -9.77
N THR A 128 -9.91 -3.01 -8.76
CA THR A 128 -9.30 -3.97 -7.85
C THR A 128 -10.50 -4.60 -7.16
N ASP A 129 -10.96 -5.71 -7.73
CA ASP A 129 -11.89 -6.58 -7.06
C ASP A 129 -11.17 -6.95 -5.77
N SER A 130 -11.67 -6.44 -4.64
CA SER A 130 -11.36 -7.01 -3.35
C SER A 130 -11.85 -8.45 -3.44
N THR A 131 -10.98 -9.37 -3.86
CA THR A 131 -11.33 -10.78 -3.92
C THR A 131 -11.46 -11.23 -2.48
N ALA A 132 -12.70 -11.21 -2.01
CA ALA A 132 -13.12 -11.75 -0.74
C ALA A 132 -13.08 -13.27 -0.87
N THR A 133 -11.96 -13.89 -0.53
CA THR A 133 -11.90 -15.34 -0.48
C THR A 133 -12.47 -15.79 0.86
N THR A 134 -13.64 -16.43 0.82
CA THR A 134 -14.18 -17.06 2.03
C THR A 134 -13.40 -18.33 2.30
N VAL A 135 -12.58 -18.30 3.33
CA VAL A 135 -11.82 -19.46 3.78
C VAL A 135 -12.58 -20.07 4.95
N SER A 136 -13.00 -21.33 4.81
CA SER A 136 -13.73 -22.07 5.84
C SER A 136 -13.02 -23.37 6.16
N LYS A 137 -12.59 -23.53 7.41
CA LYS A 137 -11.98 -24.78 7.89
C LYS A 137 -12.15 -24.90 9.40
N GLN A 138 -12.27 -26.14 9.87
CA GLN A 138 -12.39 -26.49 11.29
C GLN A 138 -11.39 -27.59 11.63
N VAL A 139 -10.93 -27.61 12.87
CA VAL A 139 -10.03 -28.62 13.41
C VAL A 139 -10.40 -28.94 14.86
N THR A 140 -10.31 -30.22 15.23
CA THR A 140 -10.40 -30.61 16.63
C THR A 140 -9.03 -30.43 17.28
N TYR A 141 -8.97 -29.68 18.37
CA TYR A 141 -7.74 -29.36 19.07
C TYR A 141 -7.88 -29.56 20.58
N SER A 142 -6.81 -29.99 21.23
CA SER A 142 -6.77 -30.19 22.69
C SER A 142 -6.04 -29.02 23.33
N ILE A 143 -6.78 -28.13 24.00
CA ILE A 143 -6.22 -26.94 24.63
C ILE A 143 -5.66 -27.31 26.01
N PRO A 144 -4.35 -27.09 26.26
CA PRO A 144 -3.77 -27.33 27.57
C PRO A 144 -4.40 -26.44 28.66
N PRO A 145 -4.34 -26.84 29.94
CA PRO A 145 -4.81 -26.00 31.04
C PRO A 145 -4.07 -24.66 31.11
N GLY A 146 -4.81 -23.59 31.42
CA GLY A 146 -4.26 -22.23 31.51
C GLY A 146 -3.96 -21.58 30.15
N ARG A 147 -4.41 -22.21 29.05
CA ARG A 147 -4.22 -21.73 27.69
C ARG A 147 -5.55 -21.48 27.00
N GLN A 148 -5.46 -20.73 25.91
CA GLN A 148 -6.54 -20.47 24.97
C GLN A 148 -6.00 -20.62 23.56
N ALA A 149 -6.87 -21.00 22.64
CA ALA A 149 -6.49 -21.24 21.26
C ALA A 149 -7.52 -20.68 20.28
N VAL A 150 -7.02 -20.20 19.15
CA VAL A 150 -7.84 -19.79 18.02
C VAL A 150 -7.27 -20.36 16.74
N TYR A 151 -8.13 -20.62 15.76
CA TYR A 151 -7.67 -21.05 14.45
C TYR A 151 -7.36 -19.83 13.59
N VAL A 152 -6.31 -19.89 12.79
CA VAL A 152 -5.88 -18.79 11.94
C VAL A 152 -5.66 -19.26 10.50
N ALA A 153 -5.89 -18.36 9.54
CA ALA A 153 -5.53 -18.55 8.15
C ALA A 153 -4.48 -17.51 7.75
N GLY A 154 -3.32 -17.98 7.30
CA GLY A 154 -2.25 -17.18 6.74
C GLY A 154 -2.35 -17.13 5.23
N THR A 155 -2.55 -15.94 4.65
CA THR A 155 -2.45 -15.73 3.20
C THR A 155 -1.10 -15.16 2.83
N ASN A 156 -0.48 -15.74 1.80
CA ASN A 156 0.78 -15.21 1.29
C ASN A 156 0.54 -14.00 0.39
N GLN A 157 1.33 -12.96 0.58
CA GLN A 157 1.19 -11.67 -0.07
C GLN A 157 2.48 -11.34 -0.82
N GLN A 158 2.35 -11.01 -2.09
CA GLN A 158 3.43 -10.34 -2.82
C GLN A 158 3.59 -8.93 -2.24
N SER A 159 4.81 -8.60 -1.81
CA SER A 159 5.14 -7.30 -1.23
C SER A 159 5.93 -6.43 -2.20
N GLN A 160 5.46 -5.22 -2.44
CA GLN A 160 6.09 -4.26 -3.35
C GLN A 160 6.15 -2.88 -2.72
N THR A 161 7.34 -2.29 -2.58
CA THR A 161 7.48 -0.92 -2.04
C THR A 161 7.77 0.08 -3.16
N GLY A 162 7.14 1.24 -3.13
CA GLY A 162 7.37 2.30 -4.12
C GLY A 162 6.82 3.65 -3.68
N ASN A 163 6.91 4.64 -4.56
CA ASN A 163 6.21 5.92 -4.41
C ASN A 163 4.85 5.85 -5.10
N VAL A 164 3.93 6.75 -4.79
CA VAL A 164 2.65 6.85 -5.50
C VAL A 164 2.70 8.01 -6.48
N GLN A 165 2.42 7.69 -7.74
CA GLN A 165 2.09 8.67 -8.77
C GLN A 165 0.58 8.91 -8.76
N VAL A 166 0.19 10.16 -8.55
CA VAL A 166 -1.20 10.62 -8.53
C VAL A 166 -1.47 11.40 -9.82
N ASN A 167 -2.51 11.01 -10.56
CA ASN A 167 -2.89 11.61 -11.83
C ASN A 167 -4.28 12.24 -11.71
N TYR A 168 -4.39 13.50 -12.12
CA TYR A 168 -5.63 14.28 -12.08
C TYR A 168 -6.11 14.59 -13.50
N GLY A 169 -7.43 14.70 -13.67
CA GLY A 169 -8.04 15.12 -14.93
C GLY A 169 -7.77 16.60 -15.23
N ASP A 170 -7.71 17.42 -14.18
CA ASP A 170 -7.39 18.84 -14.22
C ASP A 170 -6.11 19.16 -13.44
N ARG A 171 -5.47 20.29 -13.80
CA ARG A 171 -4.20 20.70 -13.17
C ARG A 171 -4.41 21.06 -11.70
N GLN A 172 -3.82 20.28 -10.80
CA GLN A 172 -3.69 20.62 -9.39
C GLN A 172 -2.35 21.32 -9.18
N ASP A 173 -2.40 22.56 -8.68
CA ASP A 173 -1.24 23.45 -8.54
C ASP A 173 -0.32 23.47 -9.79
N GLY A 174 -0.91 23.53 -10.98
CA GLY A 174 -0.19 23.65 -12.25
C GLY A 174 0.32 22.34 -12.87
N HIS A 175 0.18 21.21 -12.18
CA HIS A 175 0.60 19.88 -12.63
C HIS A 175 -0.57 18.91 -12.75
N PHE A 176 -0.53 18.03 -13.75
CA PHE A 176 -1.49 16.92 -13.89
C PHE A 176 -1.06 15.67 -13.12
N ILE A 177 0.24 15.58 -12.82
CA ILE A 177 0.86 14.40 -12.22
C ILE A 177 1.70 14.84 -11.03
N TRP A 178 1.47 14.20 -9.91
CA TRP A 178 2.20 14.39 -8.66
C TRP A 178 2.82 13.07 -8.20
N PHE A 179 3.94 13.16 -7.49
CA PHE A 179 4.62 12.01 -6.92
C PHE A 179 4.75 12.22 -5.41
N THR A 180 4.35 11.22 -4.63
CA THR A 180 4.56 11.24 -3.18
C THR A 180 6.03 11.04 -2.85
N ASN A 181 6.53 11.72 -1.82
CA ASN A 181 7.87 11.46 -1.30
C ASN A 181 7.89 10.21 -0.41
N ALA A 182 6.80 9.97 0.31
CA ALA A 182 6.58 8.79 1.11
C ALA A 182 6.62 7.53 0.25
N LYS A 183 7.39 6.56 0.74
CA LYS A 183 7.36 5.18 0.26
C LYS A 183 6.22 4.45 0.93
N VAL A 184 5.57 3.61 0.14
CA VAL A 184 4.45 2.80 0.57
C VAL A 184 4.71 1.37 0.14
N THR A 185 4.35 0.42 1.00
CA THR A 185 4.35 -0.99 0.66
C THR A 185 2.96 -1.39 0.24
N LEU A 186 2.84 -2.05 -0.90
CA LEU A 186 1.64 -2.66 -1.43
C LEU A 186 1.72 -4.16 -1.19
N LEU A 187 0.70 -4.72 -0.54
CA LEU A 187 0.52 -6.15 -0.37
C LEU A 187 -0.55 -6.64 -1.34
N THR A 188 -0.22 -7.63 -2.15
CA THR A 188 -1.14 -8.24 -3.11
C THR A 188 -1.24 -9.73 -2.84
N PRO A 189 -2.44 -10.30 -2.58
CA PRO A 189 -2.56 -11.72 -2.28
C PRO A 189 -2.10 -12.59 -3.44
N ILE A 190 -1.33 -13.63 -3.12
CA ILE A 190 -1.01 -14.70 -4.06
C ILE A 190 -2.17 -15.70 -4.00
N PRO A 191 -2.92 -15.91 -5.10
CA PRO A 191 -4.05 -16.83 -5.11
C PRO A 191 -3.65 -18.23 -4.66
N ASP A 192 -4.57 -18.92 -4.00
CA ASP A 192 -4.44 -20.34 -3.59
C ASP A 192 -3.28 -20.67 -2.63
N ASP A 193 -2.57 -19.67 -2.09
CA ASP A 193 -1.54 -19.85 -1.05
C ASP A 193 -2.09 -19.50 0.34
N VAL A 194 -2.90 -20.41 0.88
CA VAL A 194 -3.49 -20.32 2.22
C VAL A 194 -2.91 -21.41 3.11
N GLU A 195 -2.31 -20.98 4.22
CA GLU A 195 -1.83 -21.85 5.30
C GLU A 195 -2.78 -21.73 6.50
N PHE A 196 -2.93 -22.80 7.26
CA PHE A 196 -3.78 -22.83 8.44
C PHE A 196 -2.96 -23.26 9.64
N ASP A 197 -3.17 -22.58 10.76
CA ASP A 197 -2.49 -22.90 12.00
C ASP A 197 -3.40 -22.69 13.22
N VAL A 198 -3.01 -23.24 14.36
CA VAL A 198 -3.63 -22.98 15.65
C VAL A 198 -2.73 -22.02 16.43
N HIS A 199 -3.24 -20.80 16.64
CA HIS A 199 -2.57 -19.84 17.50
C HIS A 199 -2.98 -20.10 18.96
N GLU A 200 -2.01 -20.50 19.78
CA GLU A 200 -2.19 -20.62 21.23
C GLU A 200 -1.61 -19.42 21.97
N SER A 201 -2.33 -18.97 23.00
CA SER A 201 -1.85 -17.95 23.93
C SER A 201 -2.20 -18.30 25.38
N ASP A 202 -1.59 -17.57 26.31
CA ASP A 202 -1.88 -17.70 27.73
C ASP A 202 -3.25 -17.10 28.05
N CYS A 203 -3.95 -17.68 29.02
CA CYS A 203 -5.17 -17.08 29.52
C CYS A 203 -4.93 -15.67 30.07
N GLY A 204 -5.77 -14.72 29.67
CA GLY A 204 -5.65 -13.31 30.07
C GLY A 204 -4.93 -12.42 29.07
N THR A 205 -4.39 -12.97 27.97
CA THR A 205 -4.00 -12.19 26.79
C THR A 205 -5.15 -12.14 25.78
N ASP A 206 -5.05 -11.28 24.76
CA ASP A 206 -5.97 -11.34 23.63
C ASP A 206 -5.57 -12.51 22.71
N PRO A 207 -6.40 -13.57 22.55
CA PRO A 207 -6.07 -14.68 21.66
C PRO A 207 -6.14 -14.31 20.17
N ARG A 208 -6.63 -13.12 19.84
CA ARG A 208 -6.68 -12.59 18.47
C ARG A 208 -5.49 -11.68 18.17
N ASP A 209 -4.59 -11.47 19.13
CA ASP A 209 -3.34 -10.74 18.90
C ASP A 209 -2.36 -11.59 18.09
N LEU A 210 -2.36 -11.37 16.77
CA LEU A 210 -1.48 -12.04 15.82
C LEU A 210 -0.21 -11.23 15.54
N SER A 211 0.15 -10.26 16.37
CA SER A 211 1.34 -9.42 16.17
C SER A 211 2.64 -10.24 16.06
N SER A 212 2.76 -11.36 16.78
CA SER A 212 3.91 -12.29 16.68
C SER A 212 3.93 -13.09 15.37
N TYR A 213 2.76 -13.37 14.80
CA TYR A 213 2.61 -14.06 13.51
C TYR A 213 2.81 -13.11 12.32
N ASN A 214 2.37 -11.86 12.48
CA ASN A 214 2.37 -10.84 11.44
C ASN A 214 3.55 -9.86 11.52
N GLY A 215 4.38 -10.01 12.56
CA GLY A 215 5.48 -9.11 12.93
C GLY A 215 6.84 -9.72 12.67
N SER A 216 7.37 -9.44 11.49
CA SER A 216 8.78 -9.21 11.19
C SER A 216 8.82 -8.36 9.93
N SER A 217 8.53 -7.06 10.07
CA SER A 217 8.91 -6.03 9.08
C SER A 217 10.34 -5.60 9.30
#